data_AF-A0A225AUG8-F1
#
_entry.id   AF-A0A225AUG8-F1
#
_cell.length_a   1.000
_cell.length_b   1.000
_cell.length_c   1.000
_cell.angle_alpha   90.00
_cell.angle_beta   90.00
_cell.angle_gamma   90.00
#
_symmetry.space_group_name_H-M   'P 1'
#
loop_
_entity.id
_entity.type
_entity.pdbx_description
1 polymer ?
#
loop_
_entity_poly.entity_id
_entity_poly.type
_entity_poly.pdbx_seq_one_letter_code
_entity_poly.pdbx_strand_id
1 'polypeptide(L)'
;MSTTEFPPQPYHTQSPSRSLKIAPKHWMSNTIQVTDAQDKDTILYTAKPSFLVSDLTIRKLPSAPLHGMNTDDSGAILADAEFHSFRRKIDISIHNHTITLPLKAKLNTETTFALPSLRNTQVTWRHDHHLSSSELLCLDEKNMCLAKITTPSWTLKHESQLDLFEGNVVSNRGFGGGDGSFVVDEIIATGLALLHDINRRRHNTAAVAWGAGGGGA
;
A
#
# COMPACT_ATOMS: atom_id res chain seq x y z
N MET A 1 33.79 1.26 25.69
CA MET A 1 32.33 1.23 25.89
C MET A 1 31.77 0.37 24.77
N SER A 2 31.39 -0.87 25.08
CA SER A 2 30.92 -1.84 24.09
C SER A 2 29.42 -1.68 23.94
N THR A 3 28.96 -1.16 22.80
CA THR A 3 27.53 -1.10 22.47
C THR A 3 27.08 -2.52 22.14
N THR A 4 26.36 -3.15 23.07
CA THR A 4 25.76 -4.47 22.85
C THR A 4 24.64 -4.31 21.82
N GLU A 5 24.96 -4.58 20.55
CA GLU A 5 23.97 -4.68 19.48
C GLU A 5 23.10 -5.91 19.76
N PHE A 6 21.85 -5.68 20.19
CA PHE A 6 20.89 -6.76 20.35
C PHE A 6 20.60 -7.40 18.98
N PRO A 7 20.46 -8.73 18.89
CA PRO A 7 20.16 -9.37 17.62
C PRO A 7 18.81 -8.87 17.09
N PRO A 8 18.68 -8.66 15.76
CA PRO A 8 17.41 -8.29 15.16
C PRO A 8 16.37 -9.36 15.50
N GLN A 9 15.28 -8.95 16.15
CA GLN A 9 14.20 -9.89 16.47
C GLN A 9 13.49 -10.34 15.19
N PRO A 10 13.07 -11.63 15.11
CA PRO A 10 12.26 -12.11 14.01
C PRO A 10 10.99 -11.24 13.86
N TYR A 11 10.61 -10.89 12.64
CA TYR A 11 9.45 -10.00 12.40
C TYR A 11 8.12 -10.57 12.96
N HIS A 12 8.02 -11.90 13.16
CA HIS A 12 6.85 -12.53 13.79
C HIS A 12 6.64 -12.17 15.26
N THR A 13 7.60 -11.53 15.94
CA THR A 13 7.46 -11.09 17.34
C THR A 13 7.31 -9.57 17.49
N GLN A 14 7.36 -8.82 16.39
CA GLN A 14 7.23 -7.37 16.44
C GLN A 14 5.76 -6.96 16.48
N SER A 15 5.40 -6.13 17.46
CA SER A 15 4.07 -5.51 17.51
C SER A 15 4.02 -4.31 16.57
N PRO A 16 2.94 -4.12 15.81
CA PRO A 16 2.79 -2.94 14.96
C PRO A 16 2.76 -1.68 15.81
N SER A 17 3.46 -0.64 15.37
CA SER A 17 3.46 0.67 16.03
C SER A 17 2.18 1.44 15.72
N ARG A 18 1.63 1.22 14.53
CA ARG A 18 0.34 1.78 14.10
C ARG A 18 -0.38 0.79 13.20
N SER A 19 -1.69 0.68 13.37
CA SER A 19 -2.54 -0.13 12.49
C SER A 19 -3.58 0.77 11.82
N LEU A 20 -3.76 0.58 10.53
CA LEU A 20 -4.69 1.31 9.68
C LEU A 20 -5.69 0.33 9.07
N LYS A 21 -6.92 0.78 8.87
CA LYS A 21 -7.96 0.01 8.19
C LYS A 21 -8.09 0.51 6.77
N ILE A 22 -8.09 -0.41 5.81
CA ILE A 22 -8.30 -0.15 4.38
C ILE A 22 -9.66 -0.75 4.02
N ALA A 23 -10.61 0.09 3.63
CA ALA A 23 -11.96 -0.36 3.30
C ALA A 23 -12.55 0.45 2.14
N PRO A 24 -13.49 -0.11 1.37
CA PRO A 24 -14.26 0.67 0.43
C PRO A 24 -15.16 1.66 1.20
N LYS A 25 -15.29 2.90 0.71
CA LYS A 25 -16.13 3.93 1.35
C LYS A 25 -17.58 3.46 1.58
N HIS A 26 -18.12 2.74 0.61
CA HIS A 26 -19.38 2.00 0.71
C HIS A 26 -19.33 0.85 -0.30
N TRP A 27 -20.26 -0.11 -0.21
CA TRP A 27 -20.21 -1.37 -0.97
C TRP A 27 -20.23 -1.22 -2.51
N MET A 28 -20.73 -0.09 -3.04
CA MET A 28 -20.71 0.27 -4.47
C MET A 28 -19.57 1.23 -4.85
N SER A 29 -18.78 1.71 -3.90
CA SER A 29 -17.73 2.70 -4.20
C SER A 29 -16.48 2.01 -4.71
N ASN A 30 -15.86 2.61 -5.73
CA ASN A 30 -14.49 2.30 -6.11
C ASN A 30 -13.47 3.10 -5.28
N THR A 31 -13.93 3.99 -4.41
CA THR A 31 -13.08 4.79 -3.53
C THR A 31 -12.70 3.96 -2.30
N ILE A 32 -11.40 3.84 -2.08
CA ILE A 32 -10.82 3.20 -0.91
C ILE A 32 -10.56 4.28 0.14
N GLN A 33 -10.92 4.00 1.38
CA GLN A 33 -10.61 4.84 2.54
C GLN A 33 -9.61 4.12 3.42
N VAL A 34 -8.68 4.89 3.97
CA VAL A 34 -7.74 4.45 4.99
C VAL A 34 -8.03 5.22 6.27
N THR A 35 -8.49 4.52 7.31
CA THR A 35 -8.79 5.10 8.62
C THR A 35 -7.79 4.60 9.65
N ASP A 36 -7.67 5.31 10.77
CA ASP A 36 -6.95 4.77 11.92
C ASP A 36 -7.70 3.56 12.49
N ALA A 37 -6.99 2.52 12.95
CA ALA A 37 -7.65 1.37 13.55
C ALA A 37 -8.21 1.67 14.95
N GLN A 38 -7.59 2.62 15.66
CA GLN A 38 -8.03 3.06 17.00
C GLN A 38 -9.18 4.06 16.91
N ASP A 39 -9.21 4.86 15.85
CA ASP A 39 -10.25 5.85 15.57
C ASP A 39 -10.79 5.70 14.14
N LYS A 40 -11.93 5.00 14.03
CA LYS A 40 -12.57 4.69 12.75
C LYS A 40 -13.20 5.91 12.09
N ASP A 41 -13.47 6.97 12.86
CA ASP A 41 -14.12 8.18 12.34
C ASP A 41 -13.09 9.12 11.69
N THR A 42 -11.79 8.90 11.95
CA THR A 42 -10.70 9.65 11.36
C THR A 42 -10.20 8.99 10.07
N ILE A 43 -10.62 9.54 8.93
CA ILE A 43 -10.09 9.19 7.61
C ILE A 43 -8.75 9.90 7.41
N LEU A 44 -7.71 9.13 7.14
CA LEU A 44 -6.35 9.63 6.95
C LEU A 44 -5.99 9.75 5.47
N TYR A 45 -6.43 8.78 4.66
CA TYR A 45 -6.18 8.76 3.22
C TYR A 45 -7.39 8.29 2.44
N THR A 46 -7.51 8.76 1.21
CA THR A 46 -8.45 8.23 0.22
C THR A 46 -7.69 7.86 -1.04
N ALA A 47 -8.07 6.76 -1.68
CA ALA A 47 -7.53 6.37 -2.98
C ALA A 47 -8.69 6.16 -3.94
N LYS A 48 -8.68 6.92 -5.03
CA LYS A 48 -9.76 6.97 -6.01
C LYS A 48 -9.22 6.58 -7.38
N PRO A 49 -9.72 5.49 -7.98
CA PRO A 49 -9.40 5.15 -9.36
C PRO A 49 -9.93 6.25 -10.27
N SER A 50 -9.09 6.71 -11.20
CA SER A 50 -9.53 7.59 -12.28
C SER A 50 -10.38 6.78 -13.26
N PHE A 51 -11.49 7.38 -13.71
CA PHE A 51 -12.37 6.74 -14.70
C PHE A 51 -11.83 6.86 -16.13
N LEU A 52 -10.95 7.84 -16.38
CA LEU A 52 -10.48 8.18 -17.74
C LEU A 52 -9.08 7.65 -18.04
N VAL A 53 -8.26 7.50 -17.00
CA VAL A 53 -6.91 6.95 -17.09
C VAL A 53 -6.85 5.78 -16.13
N SER A 54 -6.11 4.72 -16.46
CA SER A 54 -5.93 3.56 -15.57
C SER A 54 -5.02 3.94 -14.40
N ASP A 55 -5.38 4.98 -13.66
CA ASP A 55 -4.58 5.66 -12.66
C ASP A 55 -5.30 5.62 -11.31
N LEU A 56 -4.52 5.77 -10.25
CA LEU A 56 -5.01 5.84 -8.88
C LEU A 56 -4.50 7.13 -8.25
N THR A 57 -5.40 8.04 -7.90
CA THR A 57 -5.06 9.25 -7.15
C THR A 57 -5.24 8.96 -5.66
N ILE A 58 -4.20 9.21 -4.90
CA ILE A 58 -4.13 9.02 -3.45
C ILE A 58 -4.07 10.41 -2.81
N ARG A 59 -5.00 10.68 -1.91
CA ARG A 59 -5.09 11.94 -1.18
C ARG A 59 -4.84 11.70 0.30
N LYS A 60 -4.18 12.65 0.94
CA LYS A 60 -4.01 12.71 2.39
C LYS A 60 -4.98 13.74 2.96
N LEU A 61 -5.73 13.34 3.97
CA LEU A 61 -6.70 14.20 4.64
C LEU A 61 -6.07 14.84 5.89
N PRO A 62 -6.46 16.08 6.22
CA PRO A 62 -6.03 16.71 7.45
C PRO A 62 -6.55 15.93 8.65
N SER A 63 -5.73 15.79 9.70
CA SER A 63 -6.05 15.03 10.92
C SER A 63 -7.15 15.66 11.80
N ALA A 64 -7.78 16.75 11.35
CA ALA A 64 -8.90 17.37 12.04
C ALA A 64 -10.21 16.72 11.59
N PRO A 65 -11.16 16.43 12.51
CA PRO A 65 -12.44 15.84 12.15
C PRO A 65 -13.21 16.76 11.20
N LEU A 66 -13.23 16.42 9.92
CA LEU A 66 -14.07 17.08 8.92
C LEU A 66 -15.51 16.59 9.10
N HIS A 67 -16.18 17.08 10.14
CA HIS A 67 -17.61 16.87 10.32
C HIS A 67 -18.37 17.48 9.12
N GLY A 68 -19.02 16.63 8.33
CA GLY A 68 -20.02 17.03 7.33
C GLY A 68 -19.50 17.49 5.96
N MET A 69 -18.21 17.36 5.66
CA MET A 69 -17.66 17.74 4.34
C MET A 69 -17.53 16.50 3.46
N ASN A 70 -17.89 16.59 2.17
CA ASN A 70 -17.61 15.53 1.19
C ASN A 70 -16.09 15.29 1.14
N THR A 71 -15.64 14.22 1.80
CA THR A 71 -14.22 13.88 2.03
C THR A 71 -13.49 13.38 0.80
N ASP A 72 -14.19 13.20 -0.33
CA ASP A 72 -13.60 12.57 -1.52
C ASP A 72 -12.60 13.47 -2.24
N ASP A 73 -12.78 14.79 -2.18
CA ASP A 73 -11.94 15.76 -2.91
C ASP A 73 -11.31 16.85 -2.00
N SER A 74 -11.53 16.80 -0.69
CA SER A 74 -11.04 17.83 0.26
C SER A 74 -9.60 17.64 0.75
N GLY A 75 -9.00 16.48 0.50
CA GLY A 75 -7.60 16.17 0.85
C GLY A 75 -6.61 16.67 -0.19
N ALA A 76 -5.39 16.98 0.26
CA ALA A 76 -4.27 17.28 -0.64
C ALA A 76 -3.89 16.02 -1.43
N ILE A 77 -3.58 16.18 -2.73
CA ILE A 77 -3.03 15.08 -3.53
C ILE A 77 -1.69 14.70 -2.92
N LEU A 78 -1.59 13.46 -2.45
CA LEU A 78 -0.36 12.90 -1.92
C LEU A 78 0.44 12.27 -3.05
N ALA A 79 -0.21 11.40 -3.82
CA ALA A 79 0.42 10.65 -4.88
C ALA A 79 -0.54 10.33 -6.02
N ASP A 80 0.00 10.21 -7.23
CA ASP A 80 -0.69 9.69 -8.39
C ASP A 80 0.07 8.48 -8.93
N ALA A 81 -0.63 7.35 -9.08
CA ALA A 81 -0.06 6.12 -9.60
C ALA A 81 -0.58 5.84 -11.02
N GLU A 82 0.34 5.73 -11.97
CA GLU A 82 0.09 5.39 -13.37
C GLU A 82 0.39 3.91 -13.61
N PHE A 83 -0.57 3.17 -14.17
CA PHE A 83 -0.45 1.72 -14.35
C PHE A 83 -0.17 1.37 -15.80
N HIS A 84 1.06 0.93 -16.09
CA HIS A 84 1.47 0.62 -17.46
C HIS A 84 1.27 -0.87 -17.79
N SER A 85 0.22 -1.16 -18.56
CA SER A 85 -0.08 -2.53 -18.99
C SER A 85 1.00 -3.15 -19.88
N PHE A 86 1.64 -2.37 -20.76
CA PHE A 86 2.65 -2.89 -21.70
C PHE A 86 4.02 -3.08 -21.06
N ARG A 87 4.44 -2.14 -20.21
CA ARG A 87 5.76 -2.17 -19.54
C ARG A 87 5.76 -2.95 -18.22
N ARG A 88 4.59 -3.46 -17.78
CA ARG A 88 4.38 -4.16 -16.50
C ARG A 88 5.07 -3.45 -15.35
N LYS A 89 4.68 -2.19 -15.14
CA LYS A 89 5.18 -1.37 -14.04
C LYS A 89 4.10 -0.39 -13.57
N ILE A 90 4.26 0.11 -12.36
CA ILE A 90 3.47 1.22 -11.81
C ILE A 90 4.44 2.36 -11.55
N ASP A 91 4.18 3.54 -12.08
CA ASP A 91 4.95 4.74 -11.75
C ASP A 91 4.12 5.57 -10.77
N ILE A 92 4.68 5.87 -9.59
CA ILE A 92 3.99 6.58 -8.51
C ILE A 92 4.68 7.92 -8.30
N SER A 93 4.00 9.01 -8.65
CA SER A 93 4.49 10.37 -8.41
C SER A 93 4.09 10.80 -7.01
N ILE A 94 5.05 11.08 -6.12
CA ILE A 94 4.84 11.46 -4.71
C ILE A 94 5.98 12.41 -4.28
N HIS A 95 5.69 13.44 -3.48
CA HIS A 95 6.69 14.42 -2.98
C HIS A 95 7.71 14.91 -4.02
N ASN A 96 7.26 15.27 -5.22
CA ASN A 96 8.09 15.73 -6.36
C ASN A 96 9.09 14.70 -6.91
N HIS A 97 8.92 13.42 -6.63
CA HIS A 97 9.72 12.33 -7.21
C HIS A 97 8.83 11.19 -7.70
N THR A 98 9.40 10.25 -8.44
CA THR A 98 8.69 9.09 -8.97
C THR A 98 9.29 7.81 -8.43
N ILE A 99 8.45 6.96 -7.82
CA ILE A 99 8.78 5.60 -7.42
C ILE A 99 8.23 4.65 -8.48
N THR A 100 9.10 3.84 -9.10
CA THR A 100 8.68 2.82 -10.06
C THR A 100 8.62 1.45 -9.40
N LEU A 101 7.45 0.82 -9.44
CA LEU A 101 7.23 -0.56 -9.01
C LEU A 101 7.27 -1.48 -10.23
N PRO A 102 8.34 -2.27 -10.45
CA PRO A 102 8.36 -3.27 -11.50
C PRO A 102 7.41 -4.42 -11.16
N LEU A 103 6.47 -4.75 -12.05
CA LEU A 103 5.51 -5.83 -11.85
C LEU A 103 5.99 -7.11 -12.53
N LYS A 104 6.09 -8.20 -11.76
CA LYS A 104 6.32 -9.53 -12.32
C LYS A 104 5.06 -10.05 -13.04
N ALA A 105 5.28 -10.85 -14.07
CA ALA A 105 4.21 -11.45 -14.88
C ALA A 105 3.35 -12.47 -14.11
N LYS A 106 3.94 -13.10 -13.09
CA LYS A 106 3.30 -14.13 -12.28
C LYS A 106 2.46 -13.48 -11.17
N LEU A 107 1.44 -14.22 -10.71
CA LEU A 107 0.58 -13.82 -9.59
C LEU A 107 1.34 -13.71 -8.26
N ASN A 108 2.53 -14.31 -8.14
CA ASN A 108 3.41 -14.10 -7.02
C ASN A 108 4.04 -12.70 -7.12
N THR A 109 3.35 -11.73 -6.51
CA THR A 109 3.72 -10.32 -6.51
C THR A 109 4.88 -10.08 -5.56
N GLU A 110 6.09 -10.13 -6.11
CA GLU A 110 7.26 -9.55 -5.47
C GLU A 110 7.74 -8.39 -6.34
N THR A 111 7.82 -7.21 -5.75
CA THR A 111 8.32 -6.00 -6.41
C THR A 111 9.30 -5.28 -5.50
N THR A 112 10.49 -5.01 -6.03
CA THR A 112 11.57 -4.32 -5.34
C THR A 112 11.77 -2.94 -5.96
N PHE A 113 11.91 -1.92 -5.12
CA PHE A 113 12.00 -0.52 -5.51
C PHE A 113 12.83 0.24 -4.48
N ALA A 114 13.33 1.42 -4.85
CA ALA A 114 14.00 2.32 -3.92
C ALA A 114 12.98 3.23 -3.22
N LEU A 115 13.08 3.40 -1.91
CA LEU A 115 12.35 4.42 -1.14
C LEU A 115 13.18 5.70 -1.03
N PRO A 116 12.82 6.80 -1.71
CA PRO A 116 13.61 8.04 -1.68
C PRO A 116 13.69 8.65 -0.29
N SER A 117 12.60 8.63 0.48
CA SER A 117 12.60 9.12 1.86
C SER A 117 13.46 8.29 2.82
N LEU A 118 13.89 7.10 2.40
CA LEU A 118 14.81 6.24 3.12
C LEU A 118 16.18 6.18 2.42
N ARG A 119 16.67 7.31 1.89
CA ARG A 119 17.98 7.40 1.21
C ARG A 119 18.14 6.40 0.06
N ASN A 120 17.05 6.12 -0.67
CA ASN A 120 16.98 5.13 -1.74
C ASN A 120 17.29 3.69 -1.32
N THR A 121 17.11 3.35 -0.03
CA THR A 121 17.16 1.95 0.44
C THR A 121 16.20 1.08 -0.37
N GLN A 122 16.65 -0.09 -0.77
CA GLN A 122 15.82 -1.05 -1.49
C GLN A 122 14.79 -1.67 -0.54
N VAL A 123 13.55 -1.63 -0.99
CA VAL A 123 12.42 -2.20 -0.28
C VAL A 123 11.65 -3.10 -1.21
N THR A 124 11.18 -4.22 -0.66
CA THR A 124 10.47 -5.24 -1.41
C THR A 124 9.08 -5.44 -0.82
N TRP A 125 8.06 -5.20 -1.63
CA TRP A 125 6.73 -5.74 -1.36
C TRP A 125 6.71 -7.19 -1.82
N ARG A 126 6.59 -8.12 -0.87
CA ARG A 126 6.53 -9.56 -1.10
C ARG A 126 5.16 -10.09 -0.71
N HIS A 127 4.55 -10.82 -1.63
CA HIS A 127 3.34 -11.58 -1.37
C HIS A 127 3.67 -12.82 -0.52
N ASP A 128 2.95 -12.98 0.59
CA ASP A 128 3.01 -14.17 1.44
C ASP A 128 1.64 -14.85 1.48
N HIS A 129 1.61 -16.13 1.12
CA HIS A 129 0.39 -16.94 1.04
C HIS A 129 0.26 -17.77 2.31
N HIS A 130 -0.69 -17.39 3.18
CA HIS A 130 -1.17 -18.27 4.25
C HIS A 130 -2.51 -18.92 3.85
N LEU A 131 -2.83 -20.05 4.50
CA LEU A 131 -4.00 -20.88 4.16
C LEU A 131 -5.35 -20.15 4.32
N SER A 132 -5.42 -19.13 5.19
CA SER A 132 -6.67 -18.42 5.55
C SER A 132 -6.65 -16.92 5.26
N SER A 133 -5.48 -16.35 4.95
CA SER A 133 -5.31 -14.92 4.71
C SER A 133 -4.20 -14.71 3.69
N SER A 134 -4.23 -13.54 3.09
CA SER A 134 -3.27 -13.14 2.09
C SER A 134 -2.54 -11.91 2.58
N GLU A 135 -1.22 -11.98 2.60
CA GLU A 135 -0.39 -10.92 3.16
C GLU A 135 0.52 -10.31 2.10
N LEU A 136 0.75 -9.01 2.20
CA LEU A 136 1.83 -8.31 1.52
C LEU A 136 2.76 -7.75 2.59
N LEU A 137 4.01 -8.17 2.56
CA LEU A 137 5.05 -7.71 3.47
C LEU A 137 5.93 -6.71 2.74
N CYS A 138 6.09 -5.52 3.32
CA CYS A 138 7.05 -4.52 2.89
C CYS A 138 8.32 -4.72 3.69
N LEU A 139 9.37 -5.22 3.05
CA LEU A 139 10.62 -5.63 3.68
C LEU A 139 11.78 -4.75 3.23
N ASP A 140 12.66 -4.35 4.15
CA ASP A 140 13.92 -3.70 3.80
C ASP A 140 14.99 -4.71 3.33
N GLU A 141 16.19 -4.21 3.00
CA GLU A 141 17.36 -5.02 2.59
C GLU A 141 17.79 -6.06 3.62
N LYS A 142 17.45 -5.86 4.91
CA LYS A 142 17.76 -6.75 6.02
C LYS A 142 16.62 -7.74 6.31
N ASN A 143 15.59 -7.78 5.45
CA ASN A 143 14.35 -8.52 5.65
C ASN A 143 13.57 -8.07 6.91
N MET A 144 13.77 -6.83 7.36
CA MET A 144 12.96 -6.24 8.43
C MET A 144 11.64 -5.76 7.84
N CYS A 145 10.54 -6.12 8.49
CA CYS A 145 9.22 -5.70 8.07
C CYS A 145 9.00 -4.21 8.42
N LEU A 146 8.78 -3.39 7.40
CA LEU A 146 8.42 -1.98 7.53
C LEU A 146 6.91 -1.81 7.59
N ALA A 147 6.18 -2.62 6.82
CA ALA A 147 4.72 -2.61 6.79
C ALA A 147 4.16 -3.96 6.36
N LYS A 148 2.92 -4.26 6.76
CA LYS A 148 2.19 -5.46 6.37
C LYS A 148 0.76 -5.11 5.99
N ILE A 149 0.30 -5.54 4.83
CA ILE A 149 -1.11 -5.52 4.47
C ILE A 149 -1.66 -6.93 4.63
N THR A 150 -2.59 -7.12 5.54
CA THR A 150 -3.34 -8.38 5.71
C THR A 150 -4.73 -8.19 5.10
N THR A 151 -5.08 -9.09 4.17
CA THR A 151 -6.39 -9.08 3.52
C THR A 151 -7.07 -10.45 3.65
N PRO A 152 -8.37 -10.52 4.01
CA PRO A 152 -9.11 -11.78 4.08
C PRO A 152 -9.28 -12.40 2.69
N SER A 153 -9.33 -11.58 1.66
CA SER A 153 -9.22 -11.98 0.26
C SER A 153 -8.83 -10.76 -0.58
N TRP A 154 -8.11 -10.96 -1.69
CA TRP A 154 -7.59 -9.89 -2.56
C TRP A 154 -8.64 -9.01 -3.27
N THR A 155 -9.86 -8.98 -2.78
CA THR A 155 -10.88 -8.03 -3.21
C THR A 155 -10.86 -6.82 -2.29
N LEU A 156 -10.82 -5.64 -2.89
CA LEU A 156 -11.01 -4.36 -2.20
C LEU A 156 -12.44 -4.17 -1.65
N LYS A 157 -13.32 -5.17 -1.82
CA LYS A 157 -14.67 -5.19 -1.22
C LYS A 157 -14.67 -5.54 0.26
N HIS A 158 -13.59 -6.13 0.78
CA HIS A 158 -13.47 -6.47 2.18
C HIS A 158 -12.47 -5.55 2.89
N GLU A 159 -12.73 -5.34 4.18
CA GLU A 159 -11.81 -4.63 5.06
C GLU A 159 -10.46 -5.37 5.10
N SER A 160 -9.39 -4.64 4.83
CA SER A 160 -8.01 -5.08 4.95
C SER A 160 -7.32 -4.24 6.02
N GLN A 161 -6.26 -4.77 6.62
CA GLN A 161 -5.49 -4.09 7.66
C GLN A 161 -4.09 -3.78 7.14
N LEU A 162 -3.62 -2.55 7.36
CA LEU A 162 -2.25 -2.13 7.10
C LEU A 162 -1.57 -1.84 8.44
N ASP A 163 -0.61 -2.68 8.78
CA ASP A 163 0.23 -2.54 9.96
C ASP A 163 1.54 -1.85 9.59
N LEU A 164 1.90 -0.79 10.32
CA LEU A 164 3.16 -0.07 10.20
C LEU A 164 4.05 -0.41 11.39
N PHE A 165 5.29 -0.79 11.12
CA PHE A 165 6.29 -1.11 12.13
C PHE A 165 7.25 0.07 12.26
N GLU A 166 6.73 1.19 12.80
CA GLU A 166 7.45 2.47 12.86
C GLU A 166 8.79 2.38 13.60
N GLY A 167 8.92 1.46 14.57
CA GLY A 167 10.22 1.15 15.18
C GLY A 167 11.33 0.83 14.17
N ASN A 168 10.99 0.21 13.04
CA ASN A 168 11.92 -0.10 11.94
C ASN A 168 12.00 1.04 10.89
N VAL A 169 10.93 1.83 10.75
CA VAL A 169 10.87 3.02 9.87
C VAL A 169 11.63 4.22 10.48
N VAL A 170 11.70 4.30 11.81
CA VAL A 170 12.33 5.37 12.59
C VAL A 170 13.78 5.03 12.95
N SER A 171 14.13 3.76 13.21
CA SER A 171 15.50 3.36 13.59
C SER A 171 16.53 3.47 12.46
N ASN A 172 16.11 3.50 11.19
CA ASN A 172 16.98 3.81 10.06
C ASN A 172 17.25 5.33 9.88
N ARG A 173 16.80 6.19 10.82
CA ARG A 173 17.09 7.64 10.80
C ARG A 173 18.42 7.96 11.46
N GLY A 174 19.46 8.11 10.65
CA GLY A 174 20.54 9.02 10.99
C GLY A 174 20.14 10.45 10.58
N PHE A 175 19.93 11.34 11.55
CA PHE A 175 19.78 12.80 11.42
C PHE A 175 18.48 13.39 10.83
N GLY A 176 17.92 14.39 11.54
CA GLY A 176 17.07 15.45 10.98
C GLY A 176 15.55 15.26 11.12
N GLY A 177 14.83 16.30 11.53
CA GLY A 177 13.39 16.25 11.85
C GLY A 177 12.46 16.24 10.63
N GLY A 178 11.21 15.83 10.84
CA GLY A 178 10.11 15.96 9.86
C GLY A 178 9.88 14.77 8.91
N ASP A 179 10.94 14.07 8.51
CA ASP A 179 10.91 13.10 7.38
C ASP A 179 10.18 11.77 7.64
N GLY A 180 9.68 11.56 8.84
CA GLY A 180 8.91 10.36 9.18
C GLY A 180 7.60 10.20 8.44
N SER A 181 6.96 11.33 8.17
CA SER A 181 5.72 11.33 7.40
C SER A 181 5.95 10.81 5.99
N PHE A 182 7.06 11.21 5.36
CA PHE A 182 7.27 10.92 3.94
C PHE A 182 7.51 9.43 3.68
N VAL A 183 8.23 8.73 4.56
CA VAL A 183 8.39 7.27 4.42
C VAL A 183 7.05 6.56 4.58
N VAL A 184 6.24 6.96 5.56
CA VAL A 184 4.91 6.38 5.77
C VAL A 184 4.01 6.64 4.57
N ASP A 185 4.02 7.87 4.05
CA ASP A 185 3.27 8.29 2.87
C ASP A 185 3.68 7.48 1.62
N GLU A 186 4.99 7.24 1.40
CA GLU A 186 5.50 6.39 0.32
C GLU A 186 5.09 4.93 0.46
N ILE A 187 5.15 4.37 1.68
CA ILE A 187 4.70 3.00 1.98
C ILE A 187 3.21 2.86 1.71
N ILE A 188 2.39 3.83 2.15
CA ILE A 188 0.94 3.83 1.91
C ILE A 188 0.66 3.93 0.41
N ALA A 189 1.34 4.84 -0.29
CA ALA A 189 1.12 5.03 -1.72
C ALA A 189 1.47 3.77 -2.53
N THR A 190 2.64 3.17 -2.27
CA THR A 190 3.09 1.95 -2.95
C THR A 190 2.22 0.74 -2.60
N GLY A 191 1.82 0.59 -1.33
CA GLY A 191 0.95 -0.48 -0.87
C GLY A 191 -0.45 -0.42 -1.49
N LEU A 192 -1.08 0.76 -1.52
CA LEU A 192 -2.40 0.95 -2.13
C LEU A 192 -2.37 0.75 -3.64
N ALA A 193 -1.33 1.26 -4.32
CA ALA A 193 -1.17 1.06 -5.76
C ALA A 193 -1.01 -0.44 -6.10
N LEU A 194 -0.19 -1.18 -5.35
CA LEU A 194 0.00 -2.61 -5.56
C LEU A 194 -1.29 -3.40 -5.26
N LEU A 195 -1.99 -3.08 -4.17
CA LEU A 195 -3.27 -3.70 -3.83
C LEU A 195 -4.32 -3.47 -4.93
N HIS A 196 -4.40 -2.25 -5.46
CA HIS A 196 -5.28 -1.91 -6.58
C HIS A 196 -4.94 -2.71 -7.84
N ASP A 197 -3.65 -2.82 -8.20
CA ASP A 197 -3.22 -3.59 -9.37
C ASP A 197 -3.51 -5.09 -9.22
N ILE A 198 -3.27 -5.68 -8.05
CA ILE A 198 -3.59 -7.09 -7.78
C ILE A 198 -5.09 -7.34 -7.97
N ASN A 199 -5.93 -6.46 -7.40
CA ASN A 199 -7.38 -6.59 -7.54
C ASN A 199 -7.81 -6.44 -9.01
N ARG A 200 -7.29 -5.43 -9.72
CA ARG A 200 -7.54 -5.19 -11.14
C ARG A 200 -7.17 -6.40 -12.01
N ARG A 201 -5.99 -7.00 -11.80
CA ARG A 201 -5.53 -8.19 -12.54
C ARG A 201 -6.41 -9.41 -12.29
N ARG A 202 -6.88 -9.60 -11.05
CA ARG A 202 -7.79 -10.71 -10.70
C ARG A 202 -9.15 -10.57 -11.38
N HIS A 203 -9.75 -9.38 -11.37
CA HIS A 203 -11.01 -9.13 -12.05
C HIS A 203 -10.91 -9.33 -13.57
N ASN A 204 -9.81 -8.89 -14.19
CA ASN A 204 -9.59 -9.10 -15.63
C ASN A 204 -9.35 -10.57 -15.98
N THR A 205 -8.62 -11.32 -15.14
CA THR A 205 -8.37 -12.76 -15.36
C THR A 205 -9.67 -13.57 -15.23
N ALA A 206 -10.53 -13.22 -14.27
CA ALA A 206 -11.86 -13.83 -14.15
C ALA A 206 -12.71 -13.55 -15.40
N ALA A 207 -12.75 -12.32 -15.92
CA ALA A 207 -13.52 -12.02 -17.13
C ALA A 207 -13.08 -12.85 -18.36
N VAL A 208 -11.76 -13.09 -18.52
CA VAL A 208 -11.22 -13.91 -19.61
C VAL A 208 -11.59 -15.40 -19.46
N ALA A 209 -11.57 -15.94 -18.23
CA ALA A 209 -11.90 -17.34 -17.97
C ALA A 209 -13.38 -17.67 -18.28
N TRP A 210 -14.29 -16.72 -18.08
CA TRP A 210 -15.72 -16.91 -18.38
C TRP A 210 -16.06 -16.65 -19.86
N GLY A 211 -15.28 -15.83 -20.57
CA GLY A 211 -15.45 -15.59 -22.00
C GLY A 211 -15.01 -16.74 -22.91
N ALA A 212 -14.11 -17.62 -22.43
CA ALA A 212 -13.61 -18.76 -23.20
C ALA A 212 -14.55 -19.98 -23.23
N GLY A 213 -15.66 -19.97 -22.49
CA GLY A 213 -16.62 -21.09 -22.41
C GLY A 213 -17.82 -21.00 -23.37
N GLY A 214 -17.98 -19.91 -24.13
CA GLY A 214 -19.17 -19.64 -24.95
C GLY A 214 -19.06 -19.95 -26.44
N GLY A 215 -18.05 -20.70 -26.86
CA GLY A 215 -17.77 -20.99 -28.28
C GLY A 215 -17.68 -22.49 -28.56
N GLY A 216 -18.76 -23.23 -28.31
CA GLY A 216 -18.95 -24.59 -28.79
C GLY A 216 -20.29 -24.66 -29.50
N ALA A 217 -20.24 -24.74 -30.83
CA ALA A 217 -21.37 -24.97 -31.73
C ALA A 217 -22.04 -26.33 -31.49
#